data_AF-A0A9Q8PEH6-F1
#
_entry.id   AF-A0A9Q8PEH6-F1
#
_cell.length_a   1.000
_cell.length_b   1.000
_cell.length_c   1.000
_cell.angle_alpha   90.00
_cell.angle_beta   90.00
_cell.angle_gamma   90.00
#
_symmetry.space_group_name_H-M   'P 1'
#
loop_
_entity.id
_entity.type
_entity.pdbx_description
1 polymer ?
#
loop_
_entity_poly.entity_id
_entity_poly.type
_entity_poly.pdbx_seq_one_letter_code
_entity_poly.pdbx_strand_id
1 'polypeptide(L)'
;MSCPKIQQAPVSCNSSARQNELIRSAAYRHPCRSLHSCGSQNRSATYKTLSSPMPHVPSQSKQSARTIQMGTRHLICVYHKGRFQVAHYGQWDGYPSGQGITVLKFLIRPGNIERLKAGLEHTKIIVANTCEDFANLSEDDRQLLQSSASCSRDTGAKILDMVAQAGDADTAEGKIPIVLDLEFHKDGLFCEWVYVVDLDEEALEVYVGRFGLERRRLRPGSVRFGEDSGIGLIESFAFDSLPEDLQQLEVHDAEE
;
A
#
# COMPACT_ATOMS: atom_id res chain seq x y z
N MET A 1 52.13 26.36 8.04
CA MET A 1 51.78 24.96 7.72
C MET A 1 50.27 24.84 7.84
N SER A 2 49.60 24.60 6.71
CA SER A 2 48.14 24.68 6.57
C SER A 2 47.55 23.26 6.56
N CYS A 3 46.60 22.97 7.45
CA CYS A 3 45.84 21.72 7.43
C CYS A 3 44.81 21.74 6.28
N PRO A 4 44.65 20.67 5.50
CA PRO A 4 43.65 20.64 4.43
C PRO A 4 42.25 20.42 5.00
N LYS A 5 41.31 21.26 4.55
CA LYS A 5 39.87 21.08 4.75
C LYS A 5 39.38 19.94 3.86
N ILE A 6 38.78 18.90 4.47
CA ILE A 6 38.01 17.89 3.74
C ILE A 6 36.64 18.51 3.43
N GLN A 7 36.42 18.86 2.16
CA GLN A 7 35.08 19.12 1.63
C GLN A 7 34.36 17.78 1.50
N GLN A 8 33.31 17.57 2.30
CA GLN A 8 32.32 16.54 2.00
C GLN A 8 31.42 17.06 0.88
N ALA A 9 31.39 16.34 -0.24
CA ALA A 9 30.45 16.57 -1.32
C ALA A 9 29.03 16.16 -0.87
N PRO A 10 27.98 16.83 -1.37
CA PRO A 10 26.61 16.48 -1.02
C PRO A 10 26.24 15.13 -1.64
N VAL A 11 25.91 14.15 -0.80
CA VAL A 11 25.31 12.90 -1.24
C VAL A 11 23.88 13.20 -1.67
N SER A 12 23.62 13.09 -2.97
CA SER A 12 22.31 13.29 -3.59
C SER A 12 21.30 12.26 -3.04
N CYS A 13 20.34 12.74 -2.24
CA CYS A 13 19.26 11.96 -1.63
C CYS A 13 18.26 11.33 -2.64
N ASN A 14 18.40 11.63 -3.95
CA ASN A 14 17.44 11.21 -4.97
C ASN A 14 17.67 9.79 -5.54
N SER A 15 18.79 9.11 -5.23
CA SER A 15 19.07 7.77 -5.78
C SER A 15 18.50 6.62 -4.96
N SER A 16 18.40 6.77 -3.63
CA SER A 16 17.93 5.69 -2.73
C SER A 16 16.42 5.46 -2.81
N ALA A 17 15.62 6.52 -2.91
CA ALA A 17 14.15 6.41 -3.00
C ALA A 17 13.71 5.64 -4.26
N ARG A 18 14.33 5.94 -5.41
CA ARG A 18 14.06 5.26 -6.68
C ARG A 18 14.56 3.82 -6.67
N GLN A 19 15.68 3.54 -6.00
CA GLN A 19 16.14 2.17 -5.78
C GLN A 19 15.17 1.39 -4.87
N ASN A 20 14.71 1.97 -3.77
CA ASN A 20 13.72 1.36 -2.88
C ASN A 20 12.37 1.14 -3.59
N GLU A 21 11.96 2.04 -4.47
CA GLU A 21 10.80 1.85 -5.33
C GLU A 21 10.99 0.72 -6.35
N LEU A 22 12.17 0.59 -6.96
CA LEU A 22 12.48 -0.52 -7.86
C LEU A 22 12.51 -1.85 -7.13
N ILE A 23 13.02 -1.88 -5.90
CA ILE A 23 13.01 -3.05 -5.02
C ILE A 23 11.57 -3.44 -4.70
N ARG A 24 10.73 -2.50 -4.24
CA ARG A 24 9.29 -2.75 -4.01
C ARG A 24 8.59 -3.20 -5.28
N SER A 25 8.83 -2.53 -6.40
CA SER A 25 8.28 -2.92 -7.70
C SER A 25 8.70 -4.33 -8.10
N ALA A 26 9.94 -4.75 -7.84
CA ALA A 26 10.47 -6.08 -8.13
C ALA A 26 9.96 -7.14 -7.14
N ALA A 27 9.90 -6.82 -5.86
CA ALA A 27 9.38 -7.62 -4.77
C ALA A 27 7.92 -8.01 -4.95
N TYR A 28 7.13 -7.06 -5.45
CA TYR A 28 5.69 -7.17 -5.60
C TYR A 28 5.27 -7.39 -7.06
N ARG A 29 6.16 -7.90 -7.93
CA ARG A 29 5.76 -8.30 -9.30
C ARG A 29 4.89 -9.54 -9.22
N HIS A 30 3.59 -9.38 -9.48
CA HIS A 30 2.76 -10.50 -9.90
C HIS A 30 3.25 -11.00 -11.27
N PRO A 31 3.39 -12.33 -11.48
CA PRO A 31 3.52 -12.87 -12.83
C PRO A 31 2.20 -12.64 -13.56
N CYS A 32 2.13 -11.56 -14.34
CA CYS A 32 1.04 -11.36 -15.30
C CYS A 32 1.11 -12.53 -16.30
N ARG A 33 0.19 -13.49 -16.19
CA ARG A 33 0.10 -14.67 -17.06
C ARG A 33 0.08 -14.22 -18.53
N SER A 34 1.11 -14.60 -19.28
CA SER A 34 1.12 -14.51 -20.74
C SER A 34 0.04 -15.44 -21.32
N LEU A 35 -1.06 -14.87 -21.79
CA LEU A 35 -2.01 -15.59 -22.62
C LEU A 35 -1.47 -15.66 -24.05
N HIS A 36 -1.12 -16.90 -24.42
CA HIS A 36 -1.10 -17.52 -25.74
C HIS A 36 -0.76 -16.67 -26.97
N SER A 37 0.40 -16.98 -27.56
CA SER A 37 0.63 -16.79 -28.99
C SER A 37 -0.26 -17.77 -29.76
N CYS A 38 -1.20 -17.27 -30.56
CA CYS A 38 -1.83 -18.04 -31.63
C CYS A 38 -1.39 -17.46 -32.98
N GLY A 39 -0.84 -18.33 -33.82
CA GLY A 39 -0.12 -17.99 -35.03
C GLY A 39 -0.95 -17.33 -36.13
N SER A 40 -0.32 -16.36 -36.78
CA SER A 40 -0.72 -15.81 -38.06
C SER A 40 -0.24 -16.73 -39.19
N GLN A 41 -1.15 -17.21 -40.04
CA GLN A 41 -0.84 -17.68 -41.38
C GLN A 41 -1.74 -16.98 -42.40
N ASN A 42 -1.08 -16.35 -43.37
CA ASN A 42 -1.62 -15.70 -44.56
C ASN A 42 -2.52 -16.61 -45.41
N ARG A 43 -3.54 -16.04 -46.07
CA ARG A 43 -3.62 -15.99 -47.55
C ARG A 43 -4.78 -15.11 -48.08
N SER A 44 -4.47 -14.53 -49.23
CA SER A 44 -5.18 -13.57 -50.09
C SER A 44 -6.38 -14.16 -50.82
N ALA A 45 -7.44 -13.35 -51.07
CA ALA A 45 -8.26 -13.42 -52.29
C ALA A 45 -9.18 -12.18 -52.46
N THR A 46 -8.80 -11.35 -53.43
CA THR A 46 -9.57 -10.55 -54.41
C THR A 46 -11.09 -10.29 -54.27
N TYR A 47 -11.41 -9.01 -54.48
CA TYR A 47 -12.69 -8.33 -54.64
C TYR A 47 -13.69 -8.95 -55.64
N LYS A 48 -14.97 -9.02 -55.23
CA LYS A 48 -16.15 -8.85 -56.11
C LYS A 48 -17.24 -8.06 -55.38
N THR A 49 -17.67 -6.99 -56.03
CA THR A 49 -18.78 -6.08 -55.75
C THR A 49 -20.11 -6.82 -55.75
N LEU A 50 -20.99 -6.53 -54.79
CA LEU A 50 -22.46 -6.56 -54.95
C LEU A 50 -23.12 -5.83 -53.75
N SER A 51 -23.94 -4.85 -54.10
CA SER A 51 -24.75 -3.99 -53.25
C SER A 51 -25.72 -4.77 -52.34
N SER A 52 -25.73 -4.47 -51.05
CA SER A 52 -26.80 -4.83 -50.12
C SER A 52 -26.89 -3.82 -48.97
N PRO A 53 -28.08 -3.64 -48.35
CA PRO A 53 -28.43 -2.46 -47.58
C PRO A 53 -27.75 -2.44 -46.21
N MET A 54 -27.50 -1.23 -45.69
CA MET A 54 -26.86 -1.02 -44.39
C MET A 54 -27.59 -1.75 -43.26
N PRO A 55 -26.89 -2.57 -42.45
CA PRO A 55 -27.45 -2.99 -41.17
C PRO A 55 -27.45 -1.78 -40.23
N HIS A 56 -28.59 -1.58 -39.55
CA HIS A 56 -28.70 -0.66 -38.43
C HIS A 56 -27.54 -0.88 -37.45
N VAL A 57 -26.73 0.17 -37.26
CA VAL A 57 -25.73 0.25 -36.21
C VAL A 57 -26.46 0.28 -34.87
N PRO A 58 -26.32 -0.73 -33.98
CA PRO A 58 -26.70 -0.56 -32.60
C PRO A 58 -25.69 0.40 -31.99
N SER A 59 -26.14 1.53 -31.47
CA SER A 59 -25.31 2.44 -30.70
C SER A 59 -24.85 1.74 -29.40
N GLN A 60 -23.74 1.01 -29.47
CA GLN A 60 -23.00 0.55 -28.31
C GLN A 60 -21.69 1.34 -28.24
N SER A 61 -21.64 2.27 -27.30
CA SER A 61 -20.70 2.15 -26.18
C SER A 61 -20.89 3.36 -25.28
N LYS A 62 -21.57 3.14 -24.14
CA LYS A 62 -21.15 3.84 -22.94
C LYS A 62 -19.74 3.34 -22.69
N GLN A 63 -18.73 4.09 -23.13
CA GLN A 63 -17.39 3.94 -22.58
C GLN A 63 -17.56 4.16 -21.09
N SER A 64 -17.56 3.06 -20.34
CA SER A 64 -17.35 3.10 -18.90
C SER A 64 -16.09 3.92 -18.71
N ALA A 65 -16.23 5.08 -18.06
CA ALA A 65 -15.09 5.82 -17.60
C ALA A 65 -14.28 4.84 -16.77
N ARG A 66 -13.15 4.37 -17.32
CA ARG A 66 -12.13 3.74 -16.50
C ARG A 66 -11.72 4.84 -15.54
N THR A 67 -12.23 4.81 -14.31
CA THR A 67 -11.66 5.57 -13.22
C THR A 67 -10.17 5.24 -13.27
N ILE A 68 -9.36 6.20 -13.71
CA ILE A 68 -7.92 6.08 -13.58
C ILE A 68 -7.71 6.02 -12.08
N GLN A 69 -7.52 4.81 -11.56
CA GLN A 69 -7.27 4.61 -10.15
C GLN A 69 -5.96 5.31 -9.87
N MET A 70 -6.05 6.50 -9.26
CA MET A 70 -4.90 7.33 -8.96
C MET A 70 -3.97 6.54 -8.03
N GLY A 71 -2.68 6.55 -8.34
CA GLY A 71 -1.67 5.83 -7.58
C GLY A 71 -1.31 6.58 -6.31
N THR A 72 -2.17 6.52 -5.29
CA THR A 72 -1.90 7.11 -3.98
C THR A 72 -1.39 6.03 -3.04
N ARG A 73 -0.11 6.13 -2.69
CA ARG A 73 0.61 5.10 -1.94
C ARG A 73 0.51 5.34 -0.44
N HIS A 74 0.46 4.25 0.31
CA HIS A 74 0.20 4.32 1.75
C HIS A 74 0.83 3.15 2.52
N LEU A 75 0.84 3.27 3.85
CA LEU A 75 1.04 2.15 4.77
C LEU A 75 -0.24 1.85 5.55
N ILE A 76 -0.51 0.56 5.71
CA ILE A 76 -1.46 0.04 6.70
C ILE A 76 -0.65 -0.67 7.78
N CYS A 77 -0.73 -0.14 8.99
CA CYS A 77 0.06 -0.60 10.12
C CYS A 77 -0.84 -1.18 11.21
N VAL A 78 -0.32 -2.19 11.90
CA VAL A 78 -0.87 -2.70 13.16
C VAL A 78 0.22 -2.62 14.21
N TYR A 79 -0.03 -1.86 15.26
CA TYR A 79 0.86 -1.72 16.41
C TYR A 79 0.25 -2.47 17.60
N HIS A 80 1.02 -3.36 18.21
CA HIS A 80 0.54 -4.21 19.31
C HIS A 80 1.72 -4.83 20.04
N LYS A 81 1.64 -4.88 21.38
CA LYS A 81 2.71 -5.32 22.29
C LYS A 81 3.99 -4.49 22.14
N GLY A 82 3.84 -3.16 22.02
CA GLY A 82 4.94 -2.19 21.99
C GLY A 82 5.77 -2.22 20.70
N ARG A 83 5.25 -2.79 19.61
CA ARG A 83 5.94 -2.84 18.31
C ARG A 83 4.96 -2.93 17.14
N PHE A 84 5.43 -2.55 15.96
CA PHE A 84 4.72 -2.85 14.72
C PHE A 84 4.75 -4.35 14.42
N GLN A 85 3.57 -4.92 14.25
CA GLN A 85 3.38 -6.31 13.81
C GLN A 85 2.98 -6.40 12.33
N VAL A 86 2.45 -5.32 11.76
CA VAL A 86 2.18 -5.15 10.33
C VAL A 86 2.63 -3.75 9.91
N ALA A 87 3.27 -3.64 8.74
CA ALA A 87 3.55 -2.37 8.07
C ALA A 87 3.47 -2.60 6.55
N HIS A 88 2.24 -2.71 6.06
CA HIS A 88 1.94 -3.16 4.71
C HIS A 88 1.90 -1.98 3.75
N TYR A 89 2.77 -2.02 2.74
CA TYR A 89 2.78 -1.09 1.62
C TYR A 89 1.59 -1.35 0.67
N GLY A 90 0.83 -0.30 0.38
CA GLY A 90 -0.23 -0.33 -0.63
C GLY A 90 -0.01 0.72 -1.73
N GLN A 91 -0.32 0.36 -2.98
CA GLN A 91 -0.08 1.23 -4.13
C GLN A 91 -1.25 2.16 -4.48
N TRP A 92 -2.47 1.73 -4.22
CA TRP A 92 -3.67 2.35 -4.78
C TRP A 92 -4.51 3.02 -3.70
N ASP A 93 -5.12 4.14 -4.08
CA ASP A 93 -6.22 4.78 -3.35
C ASP A 93 -5.98 5.00 -1.84
N GLY A 94 -4.75 5.33 -1.45
CA GLY A 94 -4.37 5.54 -0.05
C GLY A 94 -5.11 6.65 0.71
N TYR A 95 -5.97 7.42 0.06
CA TYR A 95 -6.72 8.51 0.66
C TYR A 95 -7.68 8.04 1.78
N PRO A 96 -8.04 8.94 2.70
CA PRO A 96 -9.06 8.70 3.73
C PRO A 96 -10.39 8.17 3.16
N SER A 97 -10.84 8.68 2.01
CA SER A 97 -12.03 8.26 1.25
C SER A 97 -11.88 6.91 0.55
N GLY A 98 -10.67 6.41 0.39
CA GLY A 98 -10.37 5.12 -0.24
C GLY A 98 -10.02 4.06 0.81
N GLN A 99 -8.71 3.90 1.03
CA GLN A 99 -8.19 2.93 1.98
C GLN A 99 -8.56 3.26 3.43
N GLY A 100 -8.71 4.54 3.80
CA GLY A 100 -9.19 4.94 5.13
C GLY A 100 -10.59 4.42 5.45
N ILE A 101 -11.53 4.48 4.49
CA ILE A 101 -12.86 3.88 4.64
C ILE A 101 -12.77 2.37 4.87
N THR A 102 -11.85 1.69 4.17
CA THR A 102 -11.65 0.24 4.34
C THR A 102 -11.16 -0.08 5.76
N VAL A 103 -10.25 0.75 6.31
CA VAL A 103 -9.80 0.62 7.71
C VAL A 103 -10.95 0.87 8.69
N LEU A 104 -11.73 1.94 8.53
CA LEU A 104 -12.89 2.21 9.41
C LEU A 104 -13.91 1.07 9.40
N LYS A 105 -14.29 0.58 8.21
CA LYS A 105 -15.22 -0.54 8.07
C LYS A 105 -14.71 -1.81 8.76
N PHE A 106 -13.39 -2.01 8.79
CA PHE A 106 -12.79 -3.10 9.53
C PHE A 106 -12.94 -2.89 11.05
N LEU A 107 -12.60 -1.71 11.56
CA LEU A 107 -12.60 -1.43 13.00
C LEU A 107 -14.01 -1.41 13.61
N ILE A 108 -15.01 -0.91 12.89
CA ILE A 108 -16.40 -0.81 13.37
C ILE A 108 -17.09 -2.18 13.45
N ARG A 109 -16.59 -3.20 12.72
CA ARG A 109 -17.22 -4.52 12.70
C ARG A 109 -16.97 -5.25 14.04
N PRO A 110 -18.02 -5.66 14.77
CA PRO A 110 -17.85 -6.37 16.03
C PRO A 110 -17.02 -7.65 15.89
N GLY A 111 -16.14 -7.89 16.87
CA GLY A 111 -15.26 -9.05 16.91
C GLY A 111 -14.00 -8.94 16.04
N ASN A 112 -13.87 -7.91 15.18
CA ASN A 112 -12.69 -7.79 14.32
C ASN A 112 -11.41 -7.49 15.10
N ILE A 113 -11.49 -6.73 16.18
CA ILE A 113 -10.31 -6.39 17.00
C ILE A 113 -9.77 -7.64 17.70
N GLU A 114 -10.64 -8.46 18.25
CA GLU A 114 -10.31 -9.72 18.92
C GLU A 114 -9.73 -10.72 17.92
N ARG A 115 -10.39 -10.86 16.77
CA ARG A 115 -9.89 -11.68 15.66
C ARG A 115 -8.54 -11.20 15.15
N LEU A 116 -8.33 -9.89 15.04
CA LEU A 116 -7.04 -9.33 14.63
C LEU A 116 -5.96 -9.68 15.65
N LYS A 117 -6.21 -9.46 16.95
CA LYS A 117 -5.30 -9.80 18.04
C LYS A 117 -4.92 -11.30 18.00
N ALA A 118 -5.90 -12.20 17.80
CA ALA A 118 -5.66 -13.63 17.66
C ALA A 118 -4.88 -13.98 16.38
N GLY A 119 -5.28 -13.42 15.25
CA GLY A 119 -4.69 -13.67 13.94
C GLY A 119 -3.23 -13.26 13.82
N LEU A 120 -2.80 -12.24 14.58
CA LEU A 120 -1.38 -11.83 14.63
C LEU A 120 -0.45 -12.98 15.08
N GLU A 121 -0.92 -13.90 15.93
CA GLU A 121 -0.13 -15.07 16.37
C GLU A 121 0.08 -16.09 15.22
N HIS A 122 -0.75 -16.01 14.18
CA HIS A 122 -0.69 -16.83 12.96
C HIS A 122 0.05 -16.14 11.81
N THR A 123 0.84 -15.11 12.09
CA THR A 123 1.65 -14.41 11.08
C THR A 123 3.12 -14.86 11.08
N LYS A 124 3.73 -14.84 9.89
CA LYS A 124 5.17 -15.00 9.66
C LYS A 124 5.72 -13.68 9.11
N ILE A 125 6.58 -13.02 9.88
CA ILE A 125 7.20 -11.78 9.45
C ILE A 125 8.26 -12.09 8.39
N ILE A 126 8.14 -11.42 7.25
CA ILE A 126 9.14 -11.34 6.19
C ILE A 126 9.63 -9.90 6.17
N VAL A 127 10.88 -9.69 6.59
CA VAL A 127 11.49 -8.36 6.60
C VAL A 127 12.07 -8.09 5.21
N ALA A 128 11.64 -7.01 4.58
CA ALA A 128 12.11 -6.66 3.26
C ALA A 128 12.12 -5.13 3.11
N ASN A 129 13.01 -4.46 3.85
CA ASN A 129 13.12 -3.00 3.87
C ASN A 129 14.21 -2.48 2.92
N THR A 130 15.21 -3.31 2.63
CA THR A 130 16.41 -2.93 1.88
C THR A 130 16.76 -3.92 0.78
N CYS A 131 17.61 -3.52 -0.17
CA CYS A 131 18.18 -4.41 -1.18
C CYS A 131 18.83 -5.63 -0.53
N GLU A 132 19.53 -5.39 0.59
CA GLU A 132 20.27 -6.38 1.35
C GLU A 132 19.32 -7.37 2.03
N ASP A 133 18.27 -6.90 2.69
CA ASP A 133 17.24 -7.78 3.28
C ASP A 133 16.64 -8.67 2.20
N PHE A 134 16.28 -8.06 1.07
CA PHE A 134 15.76 -8.76 -0.08
C PHE A 134 16.74 -9.79 -0.63
N ALA A 135 18.03 -9.50 -0.71
CA ALA A 135 19.06 -10.42 -1.18
C ALA A 135 19.25 -11.61 -0.22
N ASN A 136 19.00 -11.40 1.07
CA ASN A 136 19.20 -12.40 2.12
C ASN A 136 17.94 -13.25 2.42
N LEU A 137 16.80 -12.97 1.78
CA LEU A 137 15.60 -13.81 1.89
C LEU A 137 15.89 -15.24 1.41
N SER A 138 15.38 -16.22 2.16
CA SER A 138 15.36 -17.62 1.73
C SER A 138 14.51 -17.78 0.47
N GLU A 139 14.79 -18.81 -0.34
CA GLU A 139 13.98 -19.09 -1.54
C GLU A 139 12.50 -19.30 -1.20
N ASP A 140 12.20 -19.93 -0.06
CA ASP A 140 10.84 -20.11 0.43
C ASP A 140 10.18 -18.76 0.75
N ASP A 141 10.90 -17.84 1.40
CA ASP A 141 10.37 -16.49 1.71
C ASP A 141 10.19 -15.64 0.46
N ARG A 142 11.09 -15.75 -0.52
CA ARG A 142 10.93 -15.10 -1.83
C ARG A 142 9.68 -15.61 -2.53
N GLN A 143 9.47 -16.92 -2.52
CA GLN A 143 8.31 -17.54 -3.15
C GLN A 143 7.02 -17.09 -2.45
N LEU A 144 7.00 -17.10 -1.11
CA LEU A 144 5.87 -16.59 -0.32
C LEU A 144 5.57 -15.12 -0.64
N LEU A 145 6.60 -14.27 -0.68
CA LEU A 145 6.45 -12.85 -0.98
C LEU A 145 5.83 -12.61 -2.37
N GLN A 146 6.21 -13.41 -3.36
CA GLN A 146 5.74 -13.29 -4.74
C GLN A 146 4.34 -13.87 -4.97
N SER A 147 3.96 -14.93 -4.25
CA SER A 147 2.70 -15.64 -4.48
C SER A 147 1.59 -15.31 -3.48
N SER A 148 1.94 -14.80 -2.30
CA SER A 148 0.96 -14.59 -1.22
C SER A 148 0.22 -13.29 -1.40
N ALA A 149 -1.11 -13.37 -1.35
CA ALA A 149 -1.95 -12.18 -1.46
C ALA A 149 -1.68 -11.18 -0.32
N SER A 150 -1.34 -11.62 0.90
CA SER A 150 -0.97 -10.75 2.03
C SER A 150 0.30 -9.91 1.78
N CYS A 151 1.13 -10.32 0.82
CA CYS A 151 2.33 -9.59 0.40
C CYS A 151 2.09 -8.70 -0.82
N SER A 152 0.91 -8.77 -1.46
CA SER A 152 0.63 -7.97 -2.65
C SER A 152 0.43 -6.49 -2.32
N ARG A 153 1.06 -5.59 -3.08
CA ARG A 153 0.83 -4.13 -3.04
C ARG A 153 -0.61 -3.70 -3.37
N ASP A 154 -1.40 -4.60 -3.94
CA ASP A 154 -2.81 -4.36 -4.28
C ASP A 154 -3.76 -4.71 -3.12
N THR A 155 -3.23 -5.30 -2.04
CA THR A 155 -4.02 -5.73 -0.88
C THR A 155 -4.47 -4.54 -0.03
N GLY A 156 -3.56 -3.59 0.22
CA GLY A 156 -3.88 -2.40 1.01
C GLY A 156 -4.48 -2.78 2.37
N ALA A 157 -5.54 -2.09 2.77
CA ALA A 157 -6.21 -2.30 4.07
C ALA A 157 -6.89 -3.66 4.23
N LYS A 158 -7.07 -4.45 3.15
CA LYS A 158 -7.60 -5.82 3.27
C LYS A 158 -6.65 -6.75 4.01
N ILE A 159 -5.40 -6.34 4.24
CA ILE A 159 -4.47 -7.06 5.12
C ILE A 159 -5.05 -7.25 6.52
N LEU A 160 -5.86 -6.29 7.01
CA LEU A 160 -6.52 -6.38 8.31
C LEU A 160 -7.53 -7.56 8.34
N ASP A 161 -8.38 -7.67 7.32
CA ASP A 161 -9.31 -8.81 7.19
C ASP A 161 -8.56 -10.14 7.04
N MET A 162 -7.46 -10.17 6.26
CA MET A 162 -6.66 -11.39 6.09
C MET A 162 -6.06 -11.88 7.41
N VAL A 163 -5.47 -10.99 8.20
CA VAL A 163 -4.92 -11.34 9.50
C VAL A 163 -6.04 -11.77 10.45
N ALA A 164 -7.14 -11.02 10.52
CA ALA A 164 -8.28 -11.36 11.37
C ALA A 164 -8.87 -12.74 11.05
N GLN A 165 -9.00 -13.10 9.76
CA GLN A 165 -9.50 -14.41 9.33
C GLN A 165 -8.60 -15.57 9.77
N ALA A 166 -7.28 -15.37 9.88
CA ALA A 166 -6.40 -16.39 10.45
C ALA A 166 -6.64 -16.63 11.94
N GLY A 167 -7.24 -15.67 12.65
CA GLY A 167 -7.64 -15.84 14.05
C GLY A 167 -8.91 -16.68 14.23
N ASP A 168 -9.74 -16.79 13.19
CA ASP A 168 -10.95 -17.64 13.19
C ASP A 168 -10.68 -19.08 12.77
N ALA A 169 -9.56 -19.30 12.07
CA ALA A 169 -9.25 -20.58 11.50
C ALA A 169 -8.61 -21.49 12.54
N ASP A 170 -9.16 -22.69 12.71
CA ASP A 170 -8.58 -23.82 13.47
C ASP A 170 -7.34 -24.41 12.72
N THR A 171 -6.52 -23.52 12.15
CA THR A 171 -5.57 -23.85 11.09
C THR A 171 -4.30 -24.49 11.64
N ALA A 172 -4.17 -25.79 11.34
CA ALA A 172 -2.89 -26.50 11.26
C ALA A 172 -2.07 -26.10 10.01
N GLU A 173 -2.61 -25.24 9.14
CA GLU A 173 -1.95 -24.79 7.90
C GLU A 173 -1.22 -23.46 8.09
N GLY A 174 -0.16 -23.28 7.29
CA GLY A 174 0.94 -22.35 7.52
C GLY A 174 0.58 -20.89 7.82
N LYS A 175 1.50 -20.22 8.51
CA LYS A 175 1.39 -18.81 8.92
C LYS A 175 1.26 -17.87 7.72
N ILE A 176 0.42 -16.83 7.86
CA ILE A 176 0.28 -15.77 6.85
C ILE A 176 1.59 -14.96 6.77
N PRO A 177 2.25 -14.85 5.61
CA PRO A 177 3.41 -14.01 5.48
C PRO A 177 3.03 -12.53 5.50
N ILE A 178 3.73 -11.74 6.31
CA ILE A 178 3.54 -10.30 6.48
C ILE A 178 4.84 -9.57 6.15
N VAL A 179 4.76 -8.54 5.33
CA VAL A 179 5.89 -7.65 5.09
C VAL A 179 5.87 -6.49 6.10
N LEU A 180 7.03 -6.21 6.69
CA LEU A 180 7.25 -5.01 7.49
C LEU A 180 8.05 -3.99 6.68
N ASP A 181 7.38 -3.11 5.93
CA ASP A 181 7.99 -2.00 5.17
C ASP A 181 8.01 -0.72 6.02
N LEU A 182 8.69 -0.78 7.17
CA LEU A 182 8.71 0.32 8.13
C LEU A 182 9.42 1.54 7.56
N GLU A 183 10.45 1.37 6.73
CA GLU A 183 11.22 2.51 6.22
C GLU A 183 10.47 3.36 5.18
N PHE A 184 9.31 2.90 4.66
CA PHE A 184 8.57 3.66 3.66
C PHE A 184 8.05 5.01 4.19
N HIS A 185 7.77 5.12 5.49
CA HIS A 185 7.32 6.39 6.09
C HIS A 185 8.34 7.53 5.95
N LYS A 186 9.63 7.22 5.72
CA LYS A 186 10.67 8.23 5.52
C LYS A 186 10.58 8.90 4.16
N ASP A 187 9.99 8.20 3.18
CA ASP A 187 9.76 8.71 1.84
C ASP A 187 8.45 9.50 1.78
N GLY A 188 8.35 10.59 2.53
CA GLY A 188 7.11 11.38 2.64
C GLY A 188 6.61 11.99 1.32
N LEU A 189 7.45 12.02 0.28
CA LEU A 189 7.03 12.43 -1.07
C LEU A 189 6.12 11.38 -1.71
N PHE A 190 6.38 10.10 -1.43
CA PHE A 190 5.69 8.97 -2.01
C PHE A 190 4.79 8.23 -1.02
N CYS A 191 5.10 8.25 0.27
CA CYS A 191 4.25 7.77 1.35
C CYS A 191 3.27 8.89 1.70
N GLU A 192 2.12 8.89 1.03
CA GLU A 192 1.16 9.99 1.11
C GLU A 192 0.27 9.87 2.35
N TRP A 193 -0.02 8.64 2.78
CA TRP A 193 -0.88 8.34 3.93
C TRP A 193 -0.37 7.16 4.73
N VAL A 194 -0.52 7.20 6.05
CA VAL A 194 -0.30 6.02 6.91
C VAL A 194 -1.45 5.91 7.90
N TYR A 195 -1.98 4.70 8.04
CA TYR A 195 -3.00 4.37 9.01
C TYR A 195 -2.41 3.39 10.00
N VAL A 196 -2.40 3.73 11.28
CA VAL A 196 -1.95 2.85 12.35
C VAL A 196 -3.15 2.43 13.17
N VAL A 197 -3.47 1.14 13.11
CA VAL A 197 -4.36 0.49 14.07
C VAL A 197 -3.53 0.15 15.31
N ASP A 198 -3.60 0.99 16.33
CA ASP A 198 -2.94 0.76 17.62
C ASP A 198 -3.84 -0.06 18.53
N LEU A 199 -3.44 -1.30 18.79
CA LEU A 199 -4.16 -2.24 19.64
C LEU A 199 -3.76 -2.13 21.12
N ASP A 200 -2.67 -1.43 21.43
CA ASP A 200 -2.22 -1.18 22.80
C ASP A 200 -3.00 0.01 23.39
N GLU A 201 -3.15 1.08 22.60
CA GLU A 201 -3.90 2.28 22.98
C GLU A 201 -5.35 2.30 22.47
N GLU A 202 -5.76 1.27 21.72
CA GLU A 202 -7.08 1.13 21.11
C GLU A 202 -7.51 2.36 20.30
N ALA A 203 -6.62 2.80 19.42
CA ALA A 203 -6.76 4.01 18.63
C ALA A 203 -6.42 3.80 17.14
N LEU A 204 -7.13 4.52 16.27
CA LEU A 204 -6.76 4.71 14.88
C LEU A 204 -6.01 6.03 14.74
N GLU A 205 -4.72 5.95 14.44
CA GLU A 205 -3.92 7.13 14.10
C GLU A 205 -3.83 7.29 12.58
N VAL A 206 -4.02 8.52 12.11
CA VAL A 206 -3.92 8.88 10.71
C VAL A 206 -2.77 9.86 10.53
N TYR A 207 -1.87 9.52 9.62
CA TYR A 207 -0.71 10.32 9.27
C TYR A 207 -0.76 10.72 7.80
N VAL A 208 -0.11 11.83 7.49
CA VAL A 208 0.00 12.34 6.12
C VAL A 208 1.45 12.60 5.74
N GLY A 209 1.76 12.38 4.47
CA GLY A 209 3.05 12.68 3.86
C GLY A 209 3.28 14.16 3.59
N ARG A 210 4.39 14.45 2.90
CA ARG A 210 4.95 15.79 2.68
C ARG A 210 3.92 16.82 2.21
N PHE A 211 3.17 16.52 1.15
CA PHE A 211 2.21 17.49 0.61
C PHE A 211 1.07 17.80 1.57
N GLY A 212 0.60 16.81 2.33
CA GLY A 212 -0.44 17.03 3.33
C GLY A 212 0.07 17.78 4.56
N LEU A 213 1.34 17.62 4.92
CA LEU A 213 2.00 18.41 5.96
C LEU A 213 2.17 19.87 5.52
N GLU A 214 2.64 20.11 4.29
CA GLU A 214 2.83 21.44 3.72
C GLU A 214 1.50 22.21 3.68
N ARG A 215 0.42 21.60 3.18
CA ARG A 215 -0.93 22.19 3.18
C ARG A 215 -1.43 22.55 4.59
N ARG A 216 -1.06 21.77 5.60
CA ARG A 216 -1.45 21.99 7.01
C ARG A 216 -0.45 22.83 7.80
N ARG A 217 0.67 23.22 7.19
CA ARG A 217 1.80 23.88 7.87
C ARG A 217 2.32 23.10 9.08
N LEU A 218 2.27 21.76 9.02
CA LEU A 218 2.79 20.86 10.03
C LEU A 218 4.24 20.51 9.73
N ARG A 219 5.02 20.20 10.77
CA ARG A 219 6.37 19.65 10.60
C ARG A 219 6.27 18.13 10.46
N PRO A 220 7.14 17.52 9.63
CA PRO A 220 7.33 16.07 9.66
C PRO A 220 7.85 15.64 11.04
N GLY A 221 7.58 14.39 11.38
CA GLY A 221 7.97 13.80 12.64
C GLY A 221 6.77 13.17 13.35
N SER A 222 7.02 12.07 14.05
CA SER A 222 6.06 11.51 14.99
C SER A 222 6.76 10.77 16.11
N VAL A 223 6.10 10.69 17.27
CA VAL A 223 6.61 9.90 18.40
C VAL A 223 6.82 8.44 17.98
N ARG A 224 5.95 7.91 17.12
CA ARG A 224 5.96 6.50 16.71
C ARG A 224 7.00 6.16 15.65
N PHE A 225 7.21 7.06 14.68
CA PHE A 225 8.11 6.83 13.53
C PHE A 225 9.42 7.63 13.61
N GLY A 226 9.67 8.33 14.71
CA GLY A 226 10.87 9.13 14.92
C GLY A 226 10.78 10.55 14.35
N GLU A 227 11.77 11.37 14.70
CA GLU A 227 11.88 12.76 14.25
C GLU A 227 12.33 12.89 12.77
N ASP A 228 12.90 11.84 12.20
CA ASP A 228 13.33 11.77 10.80
C ASP A 228 12.22 11.25 9.86
N SER A 229 10.99 11.07 10.36
CA SER A 229 9.88 10.59 9.52
C SER A 229 9.47 11.60 8.45
N GLY A 230 9.19 11.13 7.23
CA GLY A 230 8.67 11.96 6.13
C GLY A 230 7.17 12.25 6.24
N ILE A 231 6.50 11.65 7.22
CA ILE A 231 5.09 11.80 7.56
C ILE A 231 4.92 12.56 8.87
N GLY A 232 3.70 12.98 9.18
CA GLY A 232 3.32 13.50 10.50
C GLY A 232 1.88 13.14 10.85
N LEU A 233 1.63 12.97 12.15
CA LEU A 233 0.31 12.64 12.69
C LEU A 233 -0.63 13.82 12.46
N ILE A 234 -1.81 13.55 11.92
CA ILE A 234 -2.85 14.58 11.75
C ILE A 234 -4.00 14.41 12.73
N GLU A 235 -4.35 13.17 13.07
CA GLU A 235 -5.46 12.90 13.99
C GLU A 235 -5.36 11.49 14.59
N SER A 236 -5.92 11.32 15.79
CA SER A 236 -6.04 10.04 16.48
C SER A 236 -7.45 9.86 17.04
N PHE A 237 -8.09 8.75 16.69
CA PHE A 237 -9.45 8.43 17.12
C PHE A 237 -9.45 7.19 18.01
N ALA A 238 -10.07 7.26 19.19
CA ALA A 238 -10.32 6.06 19.99
C ALA A 238 -11.30 5.11 19.26
N PHE A 239 -11.13 3.80 19.41
CA PHE A 239 -12.00 2.80 18.77
C PHE A 239 -13.48 2.92 19.15
N ASP A 240 -13.77 3.37 20.38
CA ASP A 240 -15.14 3.60 20.85
C ASP A 240 -15.76 4.91 20.33
N SER A 241 -14.96 5.75 19.67
CA SER A 241 -15.31 7.10 19.24
C SER A 241 -14.86 7.36 17.80
N LEU A 242 -14.93 6.33 16.94
CA LEU A 242 -14.58 6.45 15.53
C LEU A 242 -15.58 7.33 14.77
N PRO A 243 -15.10 8.17 13.83
CA PRO A 243 -15.99 8.97 12.99
C PRO A 243 -16.70 8.10 11.94
N GLU A 244 -17.80 8.61 11.37
CA GLU A 244 -18.53 7.92 10.29
C GLU A 244 -17.69 7.77 9.02
N ASP A 245 -16.85 8.77 8.74
CA ASP A 245 -15.85 8.75 7.68
C ASP A 245 -14.61 9.59 8.06
N LEU A 246 -13.61 9.58 7.17
CA LEU A 246 -12.37 10.33 7.33
C LEU A 246 -12.20 11.41 6.25
N GLN A 247 -13.23 11.73 5.46
CA GLN A 247 -13.12 12.64 4.32
C GLN A 247 -12.75 14.06 4.76
N GLN A 248 -13.14 14.46 5.98
CA GLN A 248 -12.72 15.72 6.60
C GLN A 248 -11.19 15.84 6.74
N LEU A 249 -10.46 14.73 6.71
CA LEU A 249 -9.01 14.71 6.72
C LEU A 249 -8.42 14.92 5.32
N GLU A 250 -9.21 14.91 4.25
CA GLU A 250 -8.74 15.32 2.93
C GLU A 250 -8.80 16.85 2.88
N VAL A 251 -7.63 17.51 2.84
CA VAL A 251 -7.62 18.96 2.61
C VAL A 251 -8.01 19.15 1.15
N HIS A 252 -9.27 19.53 0.93
CA HIS A 252 -9.66 20.15 -0.33
C HIS A 252 -9.06 21.54 -0.33
N ASP A 253 -8.28 21.85 -1.38
CA ASP A 253 -7.80 23.21 -1.59
C ASP A 253 -9.06 24.10 -1.62
N ALA A 254 -9.21 24.98 -0.64
CA ALA A 254 -10.20 26.04 -0.72
C ALA A 254 -9.83 26.85 -1.97
N GLU A 255 -10.69 26.85 -2.98
CA GLU A 255 -10.57 27.77 -4.10
C GLU A 255 -10.56 29.19 -3.50
N GLU A 256 -9.40 29.86 -3.59
CA GLU A 256 -9.21 31.28 -3.26
C GLU A 256 -9.99 32.18 -4.23
#